data_AF-A0A965P2Y9-F1
#
_entry.id   AF-A0A965P2Y9-F1
#
_cell.length_a   1.000
_cell.length_b   1.000
_cell.length_c   1.000
_cell.angle_alpha   90.00
_cell.angle_beta   90.00
_cell.angle_gamma   90.00
#
_symmetry.space_group_name_H-M   'P 1'
#
loop_
_entity.id
_entity.type
_entity.pdbx_description
1 polymer ?
#
loop_
_entity_poly.entity_id
_entity_poly.type
_entity_poly.pdbx_seq_one_letter_code
_entity_poly.pdbx_strand_id
1 'polypeptide(L)'
;MDETDWHLQEWMGWAEKIQADLVRELGWTKRKASEVYNGEQQFKRDTVLEIAKWLGIAPYELLMRPSEALQLRQFRSAAFAIAAEAGRDFTPAPKAPSPSRTRRPA
;
A
#
# COMPACT_ATOMS: atom_id res chain seq x y z
N MET A 1 5.69 5.57 24.89
CA MET A 1 5.35 5.25 23.49
C MET A 1 5.69 3.79 23.36
N ASP A 2 4.70 2.92 23.25
CA ASP A 2 4.97 1.48 23.18
C ASP A 2 5.67 1.15 21.87
N GLU A 3 6.80 0.46 22.02
CA GLU A 3 7.89 0.27 21.07
C GLU A 3 7.59 -0.84 20.05
N THR A 4 6.32 -1.04 19.70
CA THR A 4 5.91 -2.05 18.71
C THR A 4 5.38 -1.34 17.49
N ASP A 5 6.31 -0.95 16.61
CA ASP A 5 6.13 -0.12 15.40
C ASP A 5 5.19 -0.72 14.32
N TRP A 6 4.35 -1.73 14.63
CA TRP A 6 3.42 -2.37 13.70
C TRP A 6 2.14 -2.92 14.37
N HIS A 7 1.08 -3.08 13.57
CA HIS A 7 -0.29 -3.40 14.02
C HIS A 7 -0.73 -4.83 13.65
N LEU A 8 0.16 -5.81 13.81
CA LEU A 8 -0.08 -7.18 13.34
C LEU A 8 -1.36 -7.80 13.91
N GLN A 9 -1.59 -7.71 15.21
CA GLN A 9 -2.75 -8.33 15.86
C GLN A 9 -4.08 -7.75 15.35
N GLU A 10 -4.15 -6.43 15.19
CA GLU A 10 -5.32 -5.75 14.65
C GLU A 10 -5.59 -6.18 13.20
N TRP A 11 -4.53 -6.28 12.40
CA TRP A 11 -4.63 -6.74 11.01
C TRP A 11 -5.03 -8.21 10.88
N MET A 12 -4.52 -9.08 11.75
CA MET A 12 -4.96 -10.47 11.81
C MET A 12 -6.43 -10.57 12.23
N GLY A 13 -6.85 -9.78 13.21
CA GLY A 13 -8.27 -9.70 13.61
C GLY A 13 -9.17 -9.21 12.49
N TRP A 14 -8.74 -8.19 11.74
CA TRP A 14 -9.47 -7.70 10.56
C TRP A 14 -9.58 -8.74 9.45
N ALA A 15 -8.54 -9.56 9.26
CA ALA A 15 -8.51 -10.65 8.29
C ALA A 15 -9.13 -11.96 8.79
N GLU A 16 -9.75 -11.97 9.98
CA GLU A 16 -10.32 -13.15 10.65
C GLU A 16 -9.30 -14.30 10.83
N LYS A 17 -8.03 -13.94 11.06
CA LYS A 17 -6.93 -14.89 11.26
C LYS A 17 -6.50 -14.96 12.71
N ILE A 18 -6.08 -16.15 13.12
CA ILE A 18 -5.56 -16.44 14.47
C ILE A 18 -4.07 -16.78 14.44
N GLN A 19 -3.39 -16.69 15.58
CA GLN A 19 -1.95 -16.97 15.69
C GLN A 19 -1.57 -18.37 15.14
N ALA A 20 -2.44 -19.37 15.29
CA ALA A 20 -2.22 -20.72 14.75
C ALA A 20 -2.10 -20.73 13.21
N ASP A 21 -2.69 -19.76 12.51
CA ASP A 21 -2.62 -19.65 11.06
C ASP A 21 -1.21 -19.25 10.59
N LEU A 22 -0.44 -18.52 11.41
CA LEU A 22 0.98 -18.24 11.10
C LEU A 22 1.79 -19.55 11.01
N VAL A 23 1.50 -20.51 11.88
CA VAL A 23 2.15 -21.83 11.86
C VAL A 23 1.63 -22.65 10.68
N ARG A 24 0.31 -22.70 10.48
CA ARG A 24 -0.33 -23.54 9.46
C ARG A 24 -0.06 -23.06 8.03
N GLU A 25 -0.09 -21.76 7.79
CA GLU A 25 -0.09 -21.18 6.44
C GLU A 25 1.27 -20.61 6.03
N LEU A 26 2.07 -20.11 6.97
CA LEU A 26 3.43 -19.63 6.70
C LEU A 26 4.51 -20.65 7.06
N GLY A 27 4.13 -21.79 7.65
CA GLY A 27 5.09 -22.83 8.05
C GLY A 27 6.04 -22.39 9.17
N TRP A 28 5.66 -21.36 9.94
CA TRP A 28 6.50 -20.86 11.02
C TRP A 28 6.58 -21.84 12.18
N THR A 29 7.68 -21.78 12.94
CA THR A 29 7.75 -22.47 14.22
C THR A 29 6.81 -21.79 15.22
N LYS A 30 6.25 -22.56 16.16
CA LYS A 30 5.40 -22.02 17.25
C LYS A 30 6.09 -20.88 17.99
N ARG A 31 7.39 -21.01 18.21
CA ARG A 31 8.23 -20.00 18.85
C ARG A 31 8.24 -18.70 18.04
N LYS A 32 8.61 -18.74 16.76
CA LYS A 32 8.61 -17.56 15.88
C LYS A 32 7.22 -16.91 15.84
N ALA A 33 6.17 -17.72 15.69
CA ALA A 33 4.80 -17.21 15.68
C ALA A 33 4.42 -16.49 16.97
N SER A 34 4.86 -16.98 18.13
CA SER A 34 4.65 -16.30 19.42
C SER A 34 5.45 -15.02 19.54
N GLU A 35 6.75 -15.07 19.29
CA GLU A 35 7.65 -13.91 19.42
C GLU A 35 7.19 -12.77 18.50
N VAL A 36 6.77 -13.09 17.28
CA VAL A 36 6.26 -12.11 16.31
C VAL A 36 4.86 -11.58 16.69
N TYR A 37 3.92 -12.47 17.04
CA TYR A 37 2.54 -12.08 17.35
C TYR A 37 2.44 -11.20 18.61
N ASN A 38 3.25 -11.50 19.64
CA ASN A 38 3.28 -10.74 20.89
C ASN A 38 4.11 -9.45 20.79
N GLY A 39 4.80 -9.20 19.67
CA GLY A 39 5.69 -8.04 19.53
C GLY A 39 7.02 -8.16 20.29
N GLU A 40 7.35 -9.35 20.81
CA GLU A 40 8.62 -9.60 21.52
C GLU A 40 9.82 -9.54 20.56
N GLN A 41 9.60 -9.83 19.28
CA GLN A 41 10.60 -9.68 18.24
C GLN A 41 10.35 -8.41 17.42
N GLN A 42 11.34 -7.53 17.35
CA GLN A 42 11.34 -6.41 16.41
C GLN A 42 11.12 -6.93 14.98
N PHE A 43 10.22 -6.27 14.24
CA PHE A 43 9.96 -6.71 12.87
C PHE A 43 11.20 -6.51 12.01
N LYS A 44 11.47 -7.53 11.21
CA LYS A 44 12.44 -7.44 10.11
C LYS A 44 11.67 -7.17 8.83
N ARG A 45 12.31 -6.47 7.90
CA ARG A 45 11.73 -6.18 6.57
C ARG A 45 11.13 -7.43 5.93
N ASP A 46 11.86 -8.54 5.94
CA ASP A 46 11.40 -9.80 5.32
C ASP A 46 10.13 -10.33 5.99
N THR A 47 10.03 -10.25 7.32
CA THR A 47 8.82 -10.62 8.07
C THR A 47 7.65 -9.73 7.69
N VAL A 48 7.85 -8.41 7.58
CA VAL A 48 6.79 -7.47 7.16
C VAL A 48 6.31 -7.80 5.76
N LEU A 49 7.23 -8.06 4.82
CA LEU A 49 6.87 -8.42 3.44
C LEU A 49 6.10 -9.75 3.36
N GLU A 50 6.54 -10.76 4.11
CA GLU A 50 5.90 -12.07 4.18
C GLU A 50 4.47 -11.98 4.72
N ILE A 51 4.29 -11.30 5.87
CA ILE A 51 2.98 -11.09 6.48
C ILE A 51 2.08 -10.24 5.59
N ALA A 52 2.60 -9.14 5.03
CA ALA A 52 1.80 -8.25 4.18
C ALA A 52 1.26 -9.01 2.96
N LYS A 53 2.11 -9.82 2.33
CA LYS A 53 1.69 -10.71 1.23
C LYS A 53 0.62 -11.70 1.68
N TRP A 54 0.79 -12.31 2.85
CA TRP A 54 -0.15 -13.29 3.39
C TRP A 54 -1.52 -12.70 3.74
N LEU A 55 -1.54 -11.47 4.26
CA LEU A 55 -2.77 -10.72 4.58
C LEU A 55 -3.39 -10.03 3.36
N GLY A 56 -2.70 -9.98 2.21
CA GLY A 56 -3.18 -9.30 1.02
C GLY A 56 -3.18 -7.77 1.15
N ILE A 57 -2.23 -7.22 1.89
CA ILE A 57 -2.10 -5.79 2.18
C ILE A 57 -0.73 -5.26 1.74
N ALA A 58 -0.59 -3.94 1.65
CA ALA A 58 0.71 -3.34 1.33
C ALA A 58 1.61 -3.32 2.59
N PRO A 59 2.94 -3.45 2.46
CA PRO A 59 3.85 -3.51 3.62
C PRO A 59 3.75 -2.32 4.57
N TYR A 60 3.56 -1.11 4.05
CA TYR A 60 3.42 0.10 4.87
C TYR A 60 2.11 0.11 5.67
N GLU A 61 1.10 -0.68 5.28
CA GLU A 61 -0.18 -0.73 5.98
C GLU A 61 -0.07 -1.49 7.30
N LEU A 62 0.89 -2.42 7.43
CA LEU A 62 1.21 -3.05 8.72
C LEU A 62 1.74 -2.06 9.76
N LEU A 63 2.24 -0.90 9.32
CA LEU A 63 2.80 0.15 10.17
C LEU A 63 1.75 1.19 10.59
N MET A 64 0.46 0.90 10.36
CA MET A 64 -0.67 1.71 10.81
C MET A 64 -1.86 0.81 11.14
N ARG A 65 -2.85 1.34 11.86
CA ARG A 65 -4.05 0.56 12.20
C ARG A 65 -4.86 0.23 10.95
N PRO A 66 -5.61 -0.89 10.92
CA PRO A 66 -6.47 -1.24 9.79
C PRO A 66 -7.45 -0.13 9.40
N SER A 67 -8.03 0.56 10.39
CA SER A 67 -8.96 1.67 10.15
C SER A 67 -8.30 2.83 9.40
N GLU A 68 -7.07 3.20 9.76
CA GLU A 68 -6.29 4.28 9.13
C GLU A 68 -5.88 3.89 7.70
N ALA A 69 -5.40 2.65 7.50
CA ALA A 69 -5.04 2.15 6.17
C ALA A 69 -6.25 2.12 5.23
N LEU A 70 -7.41 1.67 5.70
CA LEU A 70 -8.64 1.64 4.90
C LEU A 70 -9.10 3.05 4.52
N GLN A 71 -9.02 4.02 5.45
CA GLN A 71 -9.30 5.42 5.14
C GLN A 71 -8.31 5.97 4.11
N LEU A 72 -7.02 5.63 4.21
CA LEU A 72 -6.01 6.03 3.24
C LEU A 72 -6.27 5.44 1.85
N ARG A 73 -6.73 4.19 1.77
CA ARG A 73 -7.16 3.56 0.50
C ARG A 73 -8.33 4.31 -0.13
N GLN A 74 -9.34 4.63 0.67
CA GLN A 74 -10.51 5.40 0.21
C GLN A 74 -10.11 6.79 -0.27
N PHE A 75 -9.29 7.50 0.49
CA PHE A 75 -8.77 8.82 0.13
C PHE A 75 -8.00 8.78 -1.20
N ARG A 76 -7.08 7.82 -1.37
CA ARG A 76 -6.33 7.65 -2.63
C ARG A 76 -7.25 7.37 -3.81
N SER A 77 -8.22 6.48 -3.64
CA SER A 77 -9.21 6.16 -4.68
C SER A 77 -9.98 7.41 -5.11
N ALA A 78 -10.47 8.19 -4.14
CA ALA A 78 -11.20 9.44 -4.42
C ALA A 78 -10.31 10.49 -5.12
N ALA A 79 -9.07 10.66 -4.67
CA ALA A 79 -8.12 11.58 -5.29
C ALA A 79 -7.82 11.21 -6.76
N PHE A 80 -7.65 9.91 -7.06
CA PHE A 80 -7.46 9.45 -8.44
C PHE A 80 -8.71 9.65 -9.31
N ALA A 81 -9.91 9.45 -8.75
CA ALA A 81 -11.16 9.70 -9.48
C ALA A 81 -11.29 11.18 -9.89
N ILE A 82 -11.04 12.11 -8.96
CA ILE A 82 -11.07 13.56 -9.22
C ILE A 82 -10.03 13.94 -10.28
N ALA A 83 -8.80 13.43 -10.18
CA ALA A 83 -7.75 13.70 -11.15
C ALA A 83 -8.11 13.15 -12.55
N ALA A 84 -8.74 11.98 -12.62
CA ALA A 84 -9.17 11.38 -13.88
C ALA A 84 -10.32 12.14 -14.55
N GLU A 85 -11.18 12.81 -13.78
CA GLU A 85 -12.20 13.73 -14.31
C GLU A 85 -11.57 15.03 -14.82
N ALA A 86 -10.72 15.67 -14.02
CA ALA A 86 -10.01 16.89 -14.43
C ALA A 86 -9.14 16.70 -15.69
N GLY A 87 -8.60 15.50 -15.90
CA GLY A 87 -7.85 15.15 -17.11
C GLY A 87 -8.70 15.01 -18.38
N ARG A 88 -10.01 14.74 -18.27
CA ARG A 88 -10.92 14.64 -19.43
C ARG A 88 -11.30 16.00 -20.01
N ASP A 89 -11.32 17.04 -19.19
CA ASP A 89 -11.65 18.40 -19.63
C ASP A 89 -10.48 19.11 -20.34
N PHE A 90 -9.29 18.52 -20.30
CA PHE A 90 -8.15 18.99 -21.07
C PHE A 90 -8.26 18.50 -22.53
N THR A 91 -9.04 19.20 -23.34
CA THR A 91 -8.84 19.16 -24.80
C THR A 91 -7.67 20.08 -25.13
N PRO A 92 -6.47 19.57 -25.48
CA PRO A 92 -5.41 20.43 -25.93
C PRO A 92 -5.89 21.16 -27.19
N ALA A 93 -5.88 22.49 -27.14
CA ALA A 93 -6.19 23.32 -28.30
C ALA A 93 -5.36 22.84 -29.51
N PRO A 94 -5.94 22.77 -30.72
CA PRO A 94 -5.21 22.30 -31.89
C PRO A 94 -3.95 23.15 -32.06
N LYS A 95 -2.78 22.50 -32.11
CA LYS A 95 -1.49 23.17 -32.37
C LYS A 95 -1.65 24.02 -33.63
N ALA A 96 -1.48 25.32 -33.50
CA ALA A 96 -1.47 26.23 -34.64
C ALA A 96 -0.44 25.74 -35.67
N PRO A 97 -0.77 25.76 -36.97
CA PRO A 97 0.13 25.29 -38.01
C PRO A 97 1.46 26.06 -37.94
N SER A 98 2.57 25.32 -37.93
CA SER A 98 3.91 25.93 -37.90
C SER A 98 4.09 26.87 -39.09
N PRO A 99 4.64 28.08 -38.90
CA PRO A 99 4.85 29.02 -39.99
C PRO A 99 5.81 28.40 -41.00
N SER A 100 5.31 28.16 -42.22
CA SER A 100 6.08 27.68 -43.36
C SER A 100 7.23 28.65 -43.63
N ARG A 101 8.45 28.16 -43.46
CA ARG A 101 9.70 28.89 -43.68
C ARG A 101 9.83 29.19 -45.18
N THR A 102 9.38 30.37 -45.60
CA THR A 102 9.55 30.86 -46.98
C THR A 102 11.03 30.96 -47.28
N ARG A 103 11.54 30.07 -48.14
CA ARG A 103 12.90 30.19 -48.69
C ARG A 103 12.94 31.42 -49.59
N ARG A 104 13.81 32.37 -49.25
CA ARG A 104 14.13 33.55 -50.07
C ARG A 104 14.97 33.09 -51.28
N PRO A 105 14.63 33.46 -52.53
CA PRO A 105 15.48 33.14 -53.67
C PRO A 105 16.70 34.07 -53.73
N ALA A 106 17.75 33.56 -54.39
CA ALA A 106 19.07 34.18 -54.57
C ALA A 106 19.04 35.36 -55.55
#